data_AF-A0A969BSB9-F1
#
_entry.id   AF-A0A969BSB9-F1
#
_cell.length_a   1.000
_cell.length_b   1.000
_cell.length_c   1.000
_cell.angle_alpha   90.00
_cell.angle_beta   90.00
_cell.angle_gamma   90.00
#
_symmetry.space_group_name_H-M   'P 1'
#
loop_
_entity.id
_entity.type
_entity.pdbx_description
1 polymer ?
#
loop_
_entity_poly.entity_id
_entity_poly.type
_entity_poly.pdbx_seq_one_letter_code
_entity_poly.pdbx_strand_id
1 'polypeptide(L)' 'MIEFDAETWHALHGLSRDSMKSLHDLADEAFRDLLRKHGHPATLKEALRESARRLPANDADRNRKKR' A
#
# COMPACT_ATOMS: atom_id res chain seq x y z
N MET A 1 7.69 -16.28 -4.28
CA MET A 1 8.88 -15.63 -3.70
C MET A 1 9.33 -14.56 -4.67
N ILE A 2 9.75 -13.39 -4.17
CA ILE A 2 10.39 -12.37 -5.02
C ILE A 2 11.87 -12.74 -5.04
N GLU A 3 12.43 -12.91 -6.23
CA GLU A 3 13.83 -13.25 -6.42
C GLU A 3 14.59 -12.01 -6.90
N PHE A 4 15.78 -11.80 -6.34
CA PHE A 4 16.69 -10.73 -6.72
C PHE A 4 17.93 -11.36 -7.36
N ASP A 5 18.47 -10.72 -8.39
CA ASP A 5 19.80 -11.07 -8.87
C ASP A 5 20.88 -10.70 -7.83
N ALA A 6 22.06 -11.27 -7.98
CA ALA A 6 23.15 -11.09 -7.02
C ALA A 6 23.64 -9.63 -6.93
N GLU A 7 23.61 -8.88 -8.03
CA GLU A 7 24.04 -7.48 -8.06
C GLU A 7 23.05 -6.60 -7.28
N THR A 8 21.75 -6.76 -7.55
CA THR A 8 20.68 -6.08 -6.81
C THR A 8 20.71 -6.44 -5.34
N TRP A 9 20.98 -7.70 -4.98
CA TRP A 9 21.10 -8.12 -3.59
C TRP A 9 22.27 -7.43 -2.87
N HIS A 10 23.43 -7.33 -3.51
CA HIS A 10 24.58 -6.62 -2.96
C HIS A 10 24.31 -5.13 -2.77
N ALA A 11 23.64 -4.48 -3.73
CA ALA A 11 23.25 -3.08 -3.62
C ALA A 11 22.26 -2.84 -2.46
N LEU A 12 21.24 -3.70 -2.33
CA LEU A 12 20.28 -3.66 -1.22
C LEU A 12 20.94 -3.84 0.15
N HIS A 13 21.89 -4.77 0.24
CA HIS A 13 22.62 -5.00 1.48
C HIS A 13 23.57 -3.84 1.83
N GLY A 14 24.20 -3.22 0.84
CA GLY A 14 24.97 -1.98 1.02
C GLY A 14 24.10 -0.86 1.56
N LEU A 15 22.97 -0.60 0.91
CA LEU A 15 22.02 0.44 1.31
C LEU A 15 21.45 0.21 2.72
N SER A 16 21.20 -1.05 3.10
CA SER A 16 20.78 -1.42 4.46
C SER A 16 21.83 -1.05 5.51
N ARG A 17 23.13 -1.31 5.24
CA ARG A 17 24.24 -0.94 6.14
C ARG A 17 24.39 0.58 6.24
N ASP A 18 24.33 1.29 5.12
CA ASP A 18 24.50 2.74 5.08
C ASP A 18 23.34 3.47 5.77
N SER A 19 22.13 2.92 5.66
CA SER A 19 20.93 3.51 6.27
C SER A 19 20.70 3.09 7.72
N MET A 20 21.51 2.14 8.25
CA MET A 20 21.29 1.48 9.55
C MET A 20 19.86 0.93 9.73
N LYS A 21 19.24 0.47 8.65
CA LYS A 21 17.88 -0.10 8.62
C LYS A 21 17.95 -1.55 8.20
N SER A 22 17.03 -2.38 8.71
CA SER A 22 16.92 -3.74 8.18
C SER A 22 16.43 -3.69 6.73
N LEU A 23 16.75 -4.73 5.95
CA LEU A 23 16.23 -4.85 4.58
C LEU A 23 14.68 -4.84 4.55
N HIS A 24 14.05 -5.37 5.59
CA HIS A 24 12.59 -5.37 5.73
C HIS A 24 12.03 -3.96 5.89
N ASP A 25 12.63 -3.14 6.77
CA ASP A 25 12.20 -1.74 6.97
C ASP A 25 12.37 -0.93 5.68
N LEU A 26 13.46 -1.17 4.95
CA LEU A 26 13.72 -0.55 3.66
C LEU A 26 12.65 -0.92 2.63
N ALA A 27 12.27 -2.19 2.59
CA ALA A 27 11.24 -2.71 1.70
C ALA A 27 9.87 -2.14 2.06
N ASP A 28 9.50 -2.10 3.34
CA ASP A 28 8.23 -1.55 3.82
C ASP A 28 8.08 -0.06 3.48
N GLU A 29 9.15 0.71 3.63
CA GLU A 29 9.19 2.12 3.24
C GLU A 29 9.04 2.28 1.72
N ALA A 30 9.82 1.54 0.94
CA ALA A 30 9.77 1.59 -0.52
C ALA A 30 8.40 1.17 -1.07
N PHE A 31 7.80 0.10 -0.55
CA PHE A 31 6.48 -0.37 -0.96
C PHE A 31 5.39 0.61 -0.57
N ARG A 32 5.44 1.21 0.62
CA ARG A 32 4.47 2.23 1.04
C ARG A 32 4.51 3.43 0.11
N ASP A 33 5.70 3.92 -0.21
CA ASP A 33 5.84 5.05 -1.12
C ASP A 33 5.44 4.71 -2.55
N LEU A 34 5.72 3.48 -3.03
CA LEU A 34 5.27 3.00 -4.33
C LEU A 34 3.73 2.92 -4.39
N LEU A 35 3.10 2.27 -3.42
CA LEU A 35 1.64 2.12 -3.37
C LEU A 35 0.94 3.49 -3.31
N ARG A 36 1.46 4.42 -2.51
CA ARG A 36 0.94 5.79 -2.43
C ARG A 36 1.04 6.53 -3.76
N LYS A 37 2.15 6.42 -4.50
CA LYS A 37 2.30 7.05 -5.83
C LYS A 37 1.29 6.54 -6.85
N HIS A 38 0.92 5.26 -6.77
CA HIS A 38 -0.07 4.65 -7.66
C HIS A 38 -1.52 4.74 -7.14
N GLY A 39 -1.75 5.45 -6.02
CA GLY A 39 -3.09 5.59 -5.44
C GLY A 39 -3.64 4.31 -4.82
N HIS A 40 -2.79 3.34 -4.51
CA HIS A 40 -3.17 2.13 -3.81
C HIS A 40 -3.06 2.31 -2.30
N PRO A 41 -4.02 1.77 -1.52
CA PRO A 41 -3.94 1.77 -0.07
C PRO A 41 -2.73 0.94 0.39
N ALA A 42 -1.86 1.53 1.20
CA ALA A 42 -0.64 0.91 1.67
C ALA A 42 -0.86 0.00 2.89
N THR A 43 -2.04 0.07 3.51
CA THR A 43 -2.42 -0.73 4.68
C THR A 43 -3.81 -1.34 4.53
N LEU A 44 -4.06 -2.45 5.23
CA LEU A 44 -5.40 -3.07 5.32
C LEU A 44 -6.46 -2.07 5.80
N LYS A 45 -6.11 -1.20 6.75
CA LYS A 45 -7.01 -0.17 7.28
C LYS A 45 -7.42 0.83 6.19
N GLU A 46 -6.47 1.26 5.35
CA GLU A 46 -6.76 2.15 4.23
C GLU A 46 -7.63 1.46 3.17
N ALA A 47 -7.33 0.19 2.86
CA ALA A 47 -8.12 -0.60 1.92
C ALA A 47 -9.57 -0.81 2.39
N LEU A 48 -9.76 -1.08 3.69
CA LEU A 48 -11.08 -1.20 4.30
C LEU A 48 -11.82 0.14 4.28
N ARG A 49 -11.14 1.25 4.57
CA ARG A 49 -11.74 2.59 4.52
C ARG A 49 -12.18 2.97 3.10
N GLU A 50 -11.39 2.62 2.09
CA GLU A 50 -11.74 2.85 0.70
C GLU A 50 -12.91 1.98 0.24
N SER A 51 -12.93 0.70 0.62
CA SER A 51 -14.04 -0.21 0.34
C SER A 51 -15.35 0.26 0.98
N ALA A 52 -15.30 0.73 2.24
CA ALA A 52 -16.45 1.29 2.93
C ALA A 52 -16.95 2.60 2.31
N ARG A 53 -16.07 3.39 1.69
CA ARG A 53 -16.44 4.61 0.95
C ARG A 53 -17.05 4.31 -0.43
N ARG A 54 -16.67 3.18 -1.05
CA ARG A 54 -17.22 2.75 -2.35
C ARG A 54 -18.63 2.17 -2.26
N LEU A 55 -19.05 1.71 -1.09
CA LEU A 55 -20.45 1.38 -0.81
C LEU A 55 -21.19 2.68 -0.47
N PRO A 56 -22.14 3.17 -1.30
CA PRO A 56 -22.96 4.30 -0.90
C PRO A 56 -23.83 3.84 0.27
N ALA A 57 -23.51 4.31 1.47
CA ALA A 57 -24.20 3.94 2.70
C ALA A 57 -25.65 4.45 2.77
N ASN A 58 -26.20 5.09 1.73
CA ASN A 58 -27.53 5.70 1.83
C ASN A 58 -28.33 5.93 0.52
N ASP A 59 -27.93 5.36 -0.62
CA ASP A 59 -28.63 5.67 -1.90
C ASP A 59 -29.88 4.82 -2.18
N ALA A 60 -30.20 3.84 -1.33
CA ALA A 60 -31.38 3.00 -1.55
C ALA A 60 -32.71 3.59 -1.05
N ASP A 61 -32.70 4.56 -0.12
CA ASP A 61 -33.94 4.98 0.58
C ASP A 61 -34.55 6.31 0.08
N ARG A 62 -33.77 7.18 -0.58
CA ARG A 62 -34.27 8.51 -0.98
C ARG A 62 -35.21 8.49 -2.20
N ASN A 63 -35.18 7.44 -3.02
CA ASN A 63 -35.97 7.40 -4.26
C ASN A 63 -37.36 6.74 -4.09
N ARG A 64 -37.65 6.10 -2.94
CA ARG A 64 -38.94 5.41 -2.70
C ARG A 64 -40.03 6.33 -2.15
N LYS A 65 -39.67 7.51 -1.62
CA LYS A 65 -40.61 8.50 -1.08
C LYS A 65 -41.09 9.55 -2.09
N LYS A 66 -40.76 9.39 -3.38
CA LYS A 66 -41.11 10.34 -4.45
C LYS A 66 -42.03 9.75 -5.54
N ARG A 67 -42.61 8.56 -5.34
CA ARG A 67 -43.62 7.97 -6.24
C ARG A 67 -44.97 7.90 -5.56
#